data_AF-A0A9E5Z537-F1
#
_entry.id   AF-A0A9E5Z537-F1
#
_cell.length_a   1.000
_cell.length_b   1.000
_cell.length_c   1.000
_cell.angle_alpha   90.00
_cell.angle_beta   90.00
_cell.angle_gamma   90.00
#
_symmetry.space_group_name_H-M   'P 1'
#
loop_
_entity.id
_entity.type
_entity.pdbx_description
1 polymer ?
#
loop_
_entity_poly.entity_id
_entity_poly.type
_entity_poly.pdbx_seq_one_letter_code
_entity_poly.pdbx_strand_id
1 'polypeptide(L)'
;MLKAERDQILGNLQGDDRKQFRQFIDDYRAKRKATSGGQMPAREMLDAATAELTGILREAMEAVVTRDEMGPHVGDAPPDFDLKRMGSEDRVRLSSFKGQKPVALIFGSYT
;
A
#
# COMPACT_ATOMS: atom_id res chain seq x y z
N MET A 1 -6.62 -4.06 9.62
CA MET A 1 -7.66 -4.55 8.70
C MET A 1 -7.14 -5.74 7.93
N LEU A 2 -7.92 -6.81 7.83
CA LEU A 2 -7.53 -8.01 7.06
C LEU A 2 -7.71 -7.78 5.56
N LYS A 3 -6.94 -8.50 4.74
CA LYS A 3 -7.00 -8.39 3.26
C LYS A 3 -8.42 -8.61 2.73
N ALA A 4 -9.11 -9.63 3.25
CA ALA A 4 -10.45 -10.02 2.81
C ALA A 4 -11.49 -8.92 3.08
N GLU A 5 -11.43 -8.30 4.27
CA GLU A 5 -12.33 -7.19 4.65
C GLU A 5 -12.16 -6.01 3.70
N ARG A 6 -10.91 -5.65 3.38
CA ARG A 6 -10.62 -4.58 2.42
C ARG A 6 -11.15 -4.89 1.04
N ASP A 7 -10.88 -6.09 0.54
CA ASP A 7 -11.29 -6.49 -0.81
C ASP A 7 -12.83 -6.48 -0.94
N GLN A 8 -13.55 -6.83 0.14
CA GLN A 8 -15.01 -6.70 0.22
C GLN A 8 -15.47 -5.24 0.18
N ILE A 9 -14.85 -4.34 0.96
CA ILE A 9 -15.21 -2.91 0.96
C ILE A 9 -14.98 -2.28 -0.43
N LEU A 10 -13.84 -2.59 -1.06
CA LEU A 10 -13.54 -2.13 -2.42
C LEU A 10 -14.49 -2.71 -3.47
N GLY A 11 -14.94 -3.95 -3.28
CA GLY A 11 -15.92 -4.61 -4.15
C GLY A 11 -17.32 -3.99 -4.07
N ASN A 12 -17.66 -3.35 -2.95
CA ASN A 12 -18.97 -2.75 -2.71
C ASN A 12 -19.10 -1.31 -3.25
N LEU A 13 -18.01 -0.69 -3.74
CA LEU A 13 -18.05 0.66 -4.31
C LEU A 13 -18.80 0.70 -5.65
N GLN A 14 -19.80 1.58 -5.76
CA GLN A 14 -20.62 1.74 -6.96
C GLN A 14 -20.52 3.14 -7.56
N GLY A 15 -20.84 3.25 -8.86
CA GLY A 15 -21.08 4.54 -9.54
C GLY A 15 -20.04 5.62 -9.26
N ASP A 16 -20.50 6.73 -8.68
CA ASP A 16 -19.69 7.92 -8.39
C ASP A 16 -18.75 7.74 -7.20
N ASP A 17 -19.06 6.88 -6.23
CA ASP A 17 -18.15 6.55 -5.12
C ASP A 17 -16.84 5.96 -5.65
N ARG A 18 -16.92 5.13 -6.70
CA ARG A 18 -15.72 4.54 -7.32
C ARG A 18 -14.85 5.59 -8.04
N LYS A 19 -15.47 6.62 -8.64
CA LYS A 19 -14.74 7.72 -9.29
C LYS A 19 -14.06 8.59 -8.25
N GLN A 20 -14.78 8.97 -7.20
CA GLN A 20 -14.25 9.78 -6.10
C GLN A 20 -13.11 9.04 -5.37
N PHE A 21 -13.29 7.74 -5.11
CA PHE A 21 -12.22 6.89 -4.58
C PHE A 21 -10.96 6.93 -5.46
N ARG A 22 -11.12 6.74 -6.77
CA ARG A 22 -9.98 6.74 -7.69
C ARG A 22 -9.25 8.08 -7.71
N GLN A 23 -9.99 9.18 -7.76
CA GLN A 23 -9.43 10.53 -7.72
C GLN A 23 -8.66 10.77 -6.42
N PHE A 24 -9.23 10.38 -5.27
CA PHE A 24 -8.54 10.45 -3.99
C PHE A 24 -7.23 9.66 -4.00
N ILE A 25 -7.22 8.42 -4.52
CA ILE A 25 -6.02 7.59 -4.57
C ILE A 25 -4.92 8.20 -5.45
N ASP A 26 -5.29 8.79 -6.59
CA ASP A 26 -4.34 9.42 -7.50
C ASP A 26 -3.72 10.67 -6.85
N ASP A 27 -4.55 11.53 -6.24
CA ASP A 27 -4.11 12.72 -5.51
C ASP A 27 -3.25 12.37 -4.30
N TYR A 28 -3.65 11.34 -3.55
CA TYR A 28 -2.92 10.81 -2.40
C TYR A 28 -1.52 10.33 -2.81
N ARG A 29 -1.41 9.56 -3.90
CA ARG A 29 -0.11 9.11 -4.41
C ARG A 29 0.76 10.25 -4.90
N ALA A 30 0.18 11.22 -5.61
CA ALA A 30 0.91 12.37 -6.14
C ALA A 30 1.51 13.21 -5.01
N LYS A 31 0.72 13.49 -3.97
CA LYS A 31 1.17 14.23 -2.79
C LYS A 31 2.23 13.45 -2.02
N ARG A 32 2.04 12.15 -1.78
CA ARG A 32 3.06 11.31 -1.08
C ARG A 32 4.40 11.28 -1.83
N LYS A 33 4.38 11.24 -3.16
CA LYS A 33 5.60 11.30 -3.99
C LYS A 33 6.32 12.64 -3.86
N ALA A 34 5.58 13.75 -3.81
CA ALA A 34 6.12 15.08 -3.61
C ALA A 34 6.68 15.27 -2.18
N THR A 35 6.04 14.67 -1.18
CA THR A 35 6.48 14.66 0.22
C THR A 35 7.45 13.52 0.49
N SER A 36 8.60 13.51 -0.18
CA SER A 36 9.68 12.56 0.12
C SER A 36 10.24 12.83 1.53
N GLY A 37 9.67 12.19 2.57
CA GLY A 37 10.22 12.16 3.92
C GLY A 37 9.30 12.55 5.09
N GLY A 38 8.00 12.79 4.89
CA GLY A 38 7.09 13.26 5.96
C GLY A 38 5.95 12.29 6.30
N GLN A 39 5.82 11.95 7.59
CA GLN A 39 4.87 10.98 8.16
C GLN A 39 3.38 11.40 8.21
N MET A 40 2.93 12.50 7.59
CA MET A 40 1.59 13.05 7.87
C MET A 40 0.65 13.45 6.72
N PRO A 41 0.84 13.13 5.42
CA PRO A 41 -0.14 13.55 4.42
C PRO A 41 -1.43 12.71 4.40
N ALA A 42 -1.45 11.52 4.99
CA ALA A 42 -2.54 10.57 4.77
C ALA A 42 -3.78 10.80 5.64
N ARG A 43 -3.58 10.98 6.96
CA ARG A 43 -4.67 11.23 7.91
C ARG A 43 -5.29 12.62 7.73
N GLU A 44 -4.49 13.66 7.54
CA GLU A 44 -5.01 15.00 7.30
C GLU A 44 -5.81 15.10 5.98
N MET A 45 -5.40 14.35 4.94
CA MET A 45 -6.16 14.28 3.69
C MET A 45 -7.46 13.49 3.82
N LEU A 46 -7.46 12.41 4.61
CA LEU A 46 -8.70 11.73 4.98
C LEU A 46 -9.61 12.71 5.72
N ASP A 47 -9.12 13.32 6.79
CA ASP A 47 -9.89 14.26 7.62
C ASP A 47 -10.46 15.42 6.79
N ALA A 48 -9.68 16.00 5.87
CA ALA A 48 -10.16 17.06 4.97
C ALA A 48 -11.21 16.59 3.96
N ALA A 49 -11.14 15.34 3.50
CA ALA A 49 -12.12 14.77 2.57
C ALA A 49 -13.41 14.32 3.29
N THR A 50 -13.37 14.12 4.61
CA THR A 50 -14.42 13.43 5.37
C THR A 50 -15.73 14.21 5.59
N ALA A 51 -15.84 15.48 5.21
CA ALA A 51 -17.06 16.26 5.43
C ALA A 51 -18.24 15.89 4.51
N GLU A 52 -17.99 15.28 3.33
CA GLU A 52 -19.04 15.06 2.30
C GLU A 52 -19.14 13.60 1.76
N LEU A 53 -18.41 12.64 2.34
CA LEU A 53 -18.30 11.29 1.77
C LEU A 53 -19.31 10.30 2.37
N THR A 54 -19.79 9.36 1.54
CA THR A 54 -20.56 8.20 1.98
C THR A 54 -19.72 7.31 2.92
N GLY A 55 -20.37 6.58 3.84
CA GLY A 55 -19.67 5.74 4.82
C GLY A 55 -18.75 4.69 4.18
N ILE A 56 -19.19 4.08 3.08
CA ILE A 56 -18.43 3.05 2.35
C ILE A 56 -17.17 3.65 1.71
N LEU A 57 -17.27 4.86 1.14
CA LEU A 57 -16.14 5.53 0.52
C LEU A 57 -15.08 5.92 1.56
N ARG A 58 -15.51 6.40 2.74
CA ARG A 58 -14.60 6.65 3.87
C ARG A 58 -13.85 5.39 4.28
N GLU A 59 -14.56 4.29 4.51
CA GLU A 59 -13.95 3.02 4.92
C GLU A 59 -12.94 2.51 3.86
N ALA A 60 -13.28 2.65 2.58
CA ALA A 60 -12.37 2.29 1.49
C ALA A 60 -11.09 3.13 1.50
N MET A 61 -11.21 4.44 1.74
CA MET A 61 -10.09 5.37 1.79
C MET A 61 -9.19 5.10 3.01
N GLU A 62 -9.81 4.93 4.19
CA GLU A 62 -9.10 4.60 5.43
C GLU A 62 -8.32 3.28 5.30
N ALA A 63 -8.95 2.26 4.73
CA ALA A 63 -8.32 0.97 4.49
C ALA A 63 -7.03 1.07 3.64
N VAL A 64 -7.01 1.95 2.63
CA VAL A 64 -5.81 2.17 1.82
C VAL A 64 -4.75 2.96 2.57
N VAL A 65 -5.15 4.02 3.27
CA VAL A 65 -4.22 4.84 4.06
C VAL A 65 -3.54 4.01 5.14
N THR A 66 -4.29 3.24 5.93
CA THR A 66 -3.70 2.38 6.97
C THR A 66 -2.74 1.35 6.38
N ARG A 67 -3.08 0.76 5.22
CA ARG A 67 -2.17 -0.16 4.52
C ARG A 67 -0.87 0.53 4.13
N ASP A 68 -0.97 1.73 3.57
CA ASP A 68 0.16 2.48 3.08
C ASP A 68 1.05 3.01 4.23
N GLU A 69 0.49 3.30 5.41
CA GLU A 69 1.22 3.62 6.65
C GLU A 69 2.03 2.41 7.18
N MET A 70 1.57 1.18 6.95
CA MET A 70 2.27 -0.05 7.37
C MET A 70 3.36 -0.51 6.38
N GLY A 71 3.43 0.10 5.19
CA GLY A 71 4.40 -0.26 4.16
C GLY A 71 5.81 0.32 4.43
N PRO A 72 6.86 -0.25 3.81
CA PRO A 72 8.22 0.31 3.90
C PRO A 72 8.27 1.70 3.26
N HIS A 73 9.04 2.63 3.83
CA HIS A 73 9.21 3.97 3.27
C HIS A 73 10.40 4.01 2.30
N VAL A 74 10.35 4.96 1.36
CA VAL A 74 11.47 5.20 0.45
C VAL A 74 12.69 5.64 1.26
N GLY A 75 13.83 4.99 1.04
CA GLY A 75 15.07 5.25 1.77
C GLY A 75 15.28 4.33 2.97
N ASP A 76 14.21 3.68 3.48
CA ASP A 76 14.37 2.67 4.52
C ASP A 76 15.13 1.46 3.98
N ALA A 77 15.99 0.90 4.83
CA ALA A 77 16.60 -0.39 4.53
C ALA A 77 15.50 -1.47 4.55
N PRO A 78 15.35 -2.29 3.49
CA PRO A 78 14.35 -3.34 3.49
C PRO A 78 14.68 -4.39 4.56
N PRO A 79 13.68 -4.96 5.25
CA PRO A 79 13.88 -6.09 6.14
C PRO A 79 14.53 -7.25 5.40
N ASP A 80 15.53 -7.89 6.02
CA ASP A 80 16.15 -9.09 5.44
C ASP A 80 15.15 -10.25 5.51
N PHE A 81 15.22 -11.16 4.54
CA PHE A 81 14.45 -12.40 4.55
C PHE A 81 15.36 -13.56 4.21
N ASP A 82 14.96 -14.75 4.62
CA ASP A 82 15.62 -15.99 4.29
C ASP A 82 14.56 -16.98 3.81
N LEU A 83 14.44 -17.14 2.48
CA LEU A 83 13.37 -17.90 1.85
C LEU A 83 13.92 -19.08 1.06
N LYS A 84 13.23 -20.22 1.15
CA LYS A 84 13.56 -21.41 0.36
C LYS A 84 13.21 -21.16 -1.12
N ARG A 85 14.08 -21.60 -2.03
CA ARG A 85 13.78 -21.57 -3.47
C ARG A 85 12.72 -22.60 -3.80
N MET A 86 11.85 -22.27 -4.75
CA MET A 86 10.87 -23.23 -5.26
C MET A 86 11.59 -24.41 -5.91
N GLY A 87 11.27 -25.62 -5.44
CA GLY A 87 11.82 -26.86 -6.00
C GLY A 87 13.25 -27.24 -5.57
N SER A 88 13.89 -26.51 -4.65
CA SER A 88 15.19 -26.91 -4.09
C SER A 88 15.31 -26.63 -2.59
N GLU A 89 16.29 -27.25 -1.93
CA GLU A 89 16.65 -26.95 -0.53
C GLU A 89 17.45 -25.64 -0.38
N ASP A 90 17.83 -25.02 -1.49
CA ASP A 90 18.58 -23.77 -1.45
C ASP A 90 17.76 -22.65 -0.83
N ARG A 91 18.46 -21.76 -0.16
CA ARG A 91 17.87 -20.60 0.49
C ARG A 91 18.41 -19.32 -0.13
N VAL A 92 17.56 -18.30 -0.21
CA VAL A 92 17.89 -16.98 -0.73
C VAL A 92 17.72 -15.99 0.40
N ARG A 93 18.79 -15.23 0.65
CA ARG A 93 18.78 -14.13 1.61
C ARG A 93 18.77 -12.79 0.88
N LEU A 94 17.94 -11.84 1.29
CA LEU A 94 17.88 -10.54 0.60
C LEU A 94 19.23 -9.81 0.69
N SER A 95 19.87 -9.85 1.85
CA SER A 95 21.16 -9.20 2.09
C SER A 95 22.28 -9.73 1.19
N SER A 96 22.16 -10.93 0.60
CA SER A 96 23.17 -11.45 -0.31
C SER A 96 23.26 -10.70 -1.65
N PHE A 97 22.27 -9.86 -1.98
CA PHE A 97 22.27 -9.05 -3.21
C PHE A 97 22.76 -7.61 -2.98
N LYS A 98 22.94 -7.19 -1.72
CA LYS A 98 23.28 -5.81 -1.37
C LYS A 98 24.60 -5.39 -2.04
N GLY A 99 24.59 -4.22 -2.69
CA GLY A 99 25.78 -3.64 -3.31
C GLY A 99 26.20 -4.27 -4.65
N GLN A 100 25.48 -5.28 -5.16
CA GLN A 100 25.81 -5.92 -6.43
C GLN A 100 24.97 -5.36 -7.59
N LYS A 101 23.66 -5.24 -7.41
CA LYS A 101 22.71 -4.75 -8.41
C LYS A 101 21.37 -4.36 -7.77
N PRO A 102 20.55 -3.53 -8.43
CA PRO A 102 19.16 -3.30 -8.00
C PRO A 102 18.38 -4.62 -7.92
N VAL A 103 17.53 -4.74 -6.90
CA VAL A 103 16.67 -5.91 -6.66
C VAL A 103 15.22 -5.48 -6.66
N ALA A 104 14.39 -6.19 -7.42
CA ALA A 104 12.94 -6.05 -7.40
C ALA A 104 12.33 -7.19 -6.56
N LEU A 105 11.40 -6.85 -5.66
CA LEU A 105 10.63 -7.81 -4.88
C LEU A 105 9.20 -7.86 -5.43
N ILE A 106 8.74 -9.07 -5.76
CA ILE A 106 7.40 -9.32 -6.27
C ILE A 106 6.70 -10.25 -5.28
N PHE A 107 5.57 -9.78 -4.74
CA PHE A 107 4.73 -10.55 -3.83
C PHE A 107 3.48 -11.00 -4.59
N GLY A 108 3.24 -12.31 -4.62
CA GLY A 108 2.10 -12.89 -5.31
C GLY A 108 1.84 -14.32 -4.88
N SER A 109 0.69 -14.84 -5.29
CA SER A 109 0.28 -16.23 -5.08
C SER A 109 -0.38 -16.76 -6.37
N TYR A 110 -0.43 -18.08 -6.53
CA TYR A 110 -1.10 -18.75 -7.66
C TYR A 110 -2.63 -18.75 -7.57
N THR A 111 -3.20 -17.92 -6.68
CA THR A 111 -4.62 -17.91 -6.31
C THR A 111 -5.33 -16.71 -6.90
#